data_AF-A0A1F8Q7P0-F1
#
_entry.id   AF-A0A1F8Q7P0-F1
#
_cell.length_a   1.000
_cell.length_b   1.000
_cell.length_c   1.000
_cell.angle_alpha   90.00
_cell.angle_beta   90.00
_cell.angle_gamma   90.00
#
_symmetry.space_group_name_H-M   'P 1'
#
loop_
_entity.id
_entity.type
_entity.pdbx_description
1 polymer ?
#
loop_
_entity_poly.entity_id
_entity_poly.type
_entity_poly.pdbx_seq_one_letter_code
_entity_poly.pdbx_strand_id
1 'polypeptide(L)'
;MDSINRALQAEKIWSGETNPGPDHSDKNIELVKRFFEEVWNKGNLSLVDEVLAPDYEDYNRPPGTPRGLKGYKANVNMIRSAFPDIRFTLDQVFAENDHVAIRLTGHGTHKGNFMGIPPTGKQVSFGGMTFIRIQDGKVAERWGISDIPGLMQQLGGNGRPPSAIQVKSPYDHVSFMGPKDSKSTTRVLGVTNLCKATKDDTRGIYSLFVSTVPPGEGVPIHTHWKEDEAYYLLEGEWELYDDTNKETMTLGPENYVYVPMRTSHGFKNVGDKPGRLVLIITPGGLEGFFEGIGQVFDDPDNPPPAPSGPPDFARAAQIAAKYNITFITPEG
;
A
#
# COMPACT_ATOMS: atom_id res chain seq x y z
N MET A 1 -28.27 -4.81 -13.86
CA MET A 1 -27.52 -4.16 -14.96
C MET A 1 -27.10 -2.74 -14.57
N ASP A 2 -26.54 -2.50 -13.38
CA ASP A 2 -26.54 -1.12 -12.81
C ASP A 2 -25.30 -0.72 -11.97
N SER A 3 -24.31 -1.61 -11.79
CA SER A 3 -23.06 -1.29 -11.04
C SER A 3 -21.84 -1.16 -11.96
N ILE A 4 -21.74 -2.01 -12.99
CA ILE A 4 -20.64 -2.02 -13.96
C ILE A 4 -20.62 -0.73 -14.79
N ASN A 5 -21.79 -0.26 -15.25
CA ASN A 5 -21.86 0.99 -16.02
C ASN A 5 -21.50 2.23 -15.19
N ARG A 6 -21.68 2.19 -13.86
CA ARG A 6 -21.26 3.28 -12.96
C ARG A 6 -19.76 3.27 -12.70
N ALA A 7 -19.15 2.08 -12.60
CA ALA A 7 -17.69 1.93 -12.53
C ALA A 7 -17.01 2.44 -13.81
N LEU A 8 -17.58 2.15 -14.99
CA LEU A 8 -17.09 2.66 -16.28
C LEU A 8 -17.27 4.18 -16.45
N GLN A 9 -18.25 4.79 -15.77
CA GLN A 9 -18.34 6.26 -15.71
C GLN A 9 -17.30 6.87 -14.75
N ALA A 10 -16.99 6.21 -13.64
CA ALA A 10 -15.92 6.65 -12.74
C ALA A 10 -14.54 6.62 -13.41
N GLU A 11 -14.31 5.67 -14.32
CA GLU A 11 -13.08 5.57 -15.11
C GLU A 11 -12.87 6.80 -16.04
N LYS A 12 -13.95 7.39 -16.55
CA LYS A 12 -13.91 8.63 -17.35
C LYS A 12 -13.69 9.90 -16.53
N ILE A 13 -13.99 9.86 -15.23
CA ILE A 13 -13.76 10.99 -14.33
C ILE A 13 -12.26 11.09 -13.96
N TRP A 14 -11.55 9.96 -13.95
CA TRP A 14 -10.13 9.89 -13.62
C TRP A 14 -9.20 10.21 -14.81
N SER A 15 -9.66 10.12 -16.06
CA SER A 15 -8.80 10.33 -17.24
C SER A 15 -8.40 11.78 -17.50
N GLY A 16 -8.83 12.74 -16.67
CA GLY A 16 -8.48 14.16 -16.82
C GLY A 16 -9.06 14.83 -18.08
N GLU A 17 -9.95 14.15 -18.81
CA GLU A 17 -10.50 14.65 -20.09
C GLU A 17 -11.54 15.76 -19.92
N THR A 18 -12.02 16.03 -18.69
CA THR A 18 -12.94 17.14 -18.43
C THR A 18 -12.67 17.83 -17.10
N ASN A 19 -11.80 18.86 -17.09
CA ASN A 19 -12.09 20.22 -16.55
C ASN A 19 -10.79 21.04 -16.38
N PRO A 20 -10.49 22.03 -17.26
CA PRO A 20 -9.27 22.85 -17.20
C PRO A 20 -9.39 24.06 -16.25
N GLY A 21 -10.05 23.88 -15.09
CA GLY A 21 -10.19 24.93 -14.08
C GLY A 21 -8.88 25.22 -13.33
N PRO A 22 -8.79 26.31 -12.54
CA PRO A 22 -7.64 26.53 -11.66
C PRO A 22 -7.55 25.39 -10.63
N ASP A 23 -6.34 24.93 -10.34
CA ASP A 23 -6.12 23.92 -9.30
C ASP A 23 -6.61 24.45 -7.94
N HIS A 24 -7.53 23.71 -7.33
CA HIS A 24 -8.13 24.02 -6.03
C HIS A 24 -7.77 22.96 -4.98
N SER A 25 -6.79 22.10 -5.26
CA SER A 25 -6.39 20.96 -4.42
C SER A 25 -6.17 21.34 -2.95
N ASP A 26 -5.42 22.41 -2.66
CA ASP A 26 -5.18 22.84 -1.28
C ASP A 26 -6.47 23.24 -0.54
N LYS A 27 -7.32 24.05 -1.19
CA LYS A 27 -8.62 24.48 -0.63
C LYS A 27 -9.55 23.29 -0.43
N ASN A 28 -9.51 22.34 -1.36
CA ASN A 28 -10.29 21.11 -1.31
C ASN A 28 -9.84 20.21 -0.15
N ILE A 29 -8.53 20.08 0.07
CA ILE A 29 -7.96 19.39 1.24
C ILE A 29 -8.40 20.08 2.54
N GLU A 30 -8.34 21.41 2.61
CA GLU A 30 -8.77 22.17 3.78
C GLU A 30 -10.26 22.00 4.09
N LEU A 31 -11.12 22.08 3.06
CA LEU A 31 -12.55 21.84 3.18
C LEU A 31 -12.82 20.44 3.77
N VAL A 32 -12.17 19.42 3.21
CA VAL A 32 -12.34 18.03 3.64
C VAL A 32 -11.83 17.81 5.07
N LYS A 33 -10.67 18.38 5.44
CA LYS A 33 -10.16 18.33 6.81
C LYS A 33 -11.14 18.95 7.80
N ARG A 34 -11.66 20.15 7.49
CA ARG A 34 -12.68 20.83 8.30
C ARG A 34 -13.96 19.99 8.40
N PHE A 35 -14.39 19.40 7.30
CA PHE A 35 -15.58 18.55 7.26
C PHE A 35 -15.48 17.36 8.21
N PHE A 36 -14.38 16.59 8.17
CA PHE A 36 -14.18 15.47 9.07
C PHE A 36 -14.02 15.91 10.53
N GLU A 37 -13.28 16.98 10.80
CA GLU A 37 -13.09 17.45 12.17
C GLU A 37 -14.39 17.94 12.80
N GLU A 38 -15.16 18.78 12.10
CA GLU A 38 -16.36 19.37 12.66
C GLU A 38 -17.53 18.38 12.68
N VAL A 39 -17.83 17.73 11.55
CA VAL A 39 -19.02 16.88 11.44
C VAL A 39 -18.80 15.55 12.14
N TRP A 40 -17.66 14.88 11.90
CA TRP A 40 -17.43 13.54 12.44
C TRP A 40 -16.81 13.56 13.83
N ASN A 41 -15.72 14.31 14.05
CA ASN A 41 -15.03 14.28 15.35
C ASN A 41 -15.80 15.07 16.41
N LYS A 42 -16.31 16.26 16.07
CA LYS A 42 -17.08 17.12 17.00
C LYS A 42 -18.60 16.88 16.96
N GLY A 43 -19.14 16.22 15.93
CA GLY A 43 -20.58 15.97 15.82
C GLY A 43 -21.42 17.19 15.41
N ASN A 44 -20.79 18.19 14.78
CA ASN A 44 -21.43 19.45 14.40
C ASN A 44 -22.30 19.27 13.14
N LEU A 45 -23.56 18.86 13.33
CA LEU A 45 -24.48 18.62 12.21
C LEU A 45 -24.96 19.89 11.50
N SER A 46 -24.87 21.07 12.11
CA SER A 46 -25.27 22.31 11.43
C SER A 46 -24.31 22.64 10.29
N LEU A 47 -23.04 22.23 10.41
CA LEU A 47 -22.06 22.43 9.35
C LEU A 47 -22.37 21.63 8.07
N VAL A 48 -23.16 20.56 8.18
CA VAL A 48 -23.52 19.72 7.02
C VAL A 48 -24.22 20.54 5.93
N ASP A 49 -25.08 21.50 6.28
CA ASP A 49 -25.78 22.33 5.30
C ASP A 49 -24.85 23.37 4.63
N GLU A 50 -23.75 23.73 5.29
CA GLU A 50 -22.73 24.62 4.76
C GLU A 50 -21.78 23.90 3.80
N VAL A 51 -21.32 22.70 4.19
CA VAL A 51 -20.22 21.99 3.51
C VAL A 51 -20.68 21.01 2.43
N LEU A 52 -21.91 20.50 2.46
CA LEU A 52 -22.44 19.63 1.41
C LEU A 52 -23.27 20.43 0.40
N ALA A 53 -23.16 20.05 -0.88
CA ALA A 53 -23.99 20.60 -1.94
C ALA A 53 -25.47 20.22 -1.75
N PRO A 54 -26.44 21.05 -2.17
CA PRO A 54 -27.86 20.74 -2.02
C PRO A 54 -28.28 19.41 -2.66
N ASP A 55 -27.61 19.01 -3.74
CA ASP A 55 -27.79 17.79 -4.51
C ASP A 55 -26.80 16.68 -4.13
N TYR A 56 -26.17 16.77 -2.94
CA TYR A 56 -25.17 15.81 -2.49
C TYR A 56 -25.62 14.34 -2.60
N GLU A 57 -24.73 13.50 -3.16
CA GLU A 57 -24.94 12.06 -3.26
C GLU A 57 -23.85 11.25 -2.57
N ASP A 58 -24.26 10.28 -1.76
CA ASP A 58 -23.38 9.27 -1.16
C ASP A 58 -23.66 7.91 -1.82
N TYR A 59 -22.73 7.45 -2.65
CA TYR A 59 -22.85 6.20 -3.39
C TYR A 59 -22.65 4.95 -2.52
N ASN A 60 -22.25 5.13 -1.25
CA ASN A 60 -22.06 4.07 -0.26
C ASN A 60 -23.00 4.23 0.93
N ARG A 61 -24.08 4.97 0.73
CA ARG A 61 -25.12 5.18 1.73
C ARG A 61 -25.71 3.84 2.23
N PRO A 62 -25.94 3.65 3.55
CA PRO A 62 -26.57 2.44 4.07
C PRO A 62 -27.96 2.20 3.47
N PRO A 63 -28.32 0.94 3.16
CA PRO A 63 -29.66 0.59 2.70
C PRO A 63 -30.76 1.15 3.63
N GLY A 64 -31.84 1.67 3.04
CA GLY A 64 -33.00 2.17 3.80
C GLY A 64 -32.88 3.57 4.41
N THR A 65 -31.72 4.25 4.30
CA THR A 65 -31.62 5.66 4.75
C THR A 65 -32.24 6.65 3.72
N PRO A 66 -32.54 7.92 4.08
CA PRO A 66 -32.93 8.94 3.09
C PRO A 66 -31.74 9.34 2.19
N ARG A 67 -31.97 9.92 1.00
CA ARG A 67 -30.89 10.53 0.19
C ARG A 67 -30.50 11.91 0.71
N GLY A 68 -29.37 12.44 0.22
CA GLY A 68 -28.91 13.80 0.49
C GLY A 68 -28.59 14.08 1.97
N LEU A 69 -28.62 15.35 2.33
CA LEU A 69 -28.20 15.88 3.65
C LEU A 69 -28.93 15.20 4.82
N LYS A 70 -30.22 14.90 4.65
CA LYS A 70 -31.02 14.22 5.69
C LYS A 70 -30.48 12.81 5.97
N GLY A 71 -30.16 12.07 4.92
CA GLY A 71 -29.53 10.75 5.03
C GLY A 71 -28.17 10.81 5.69
N TYR A 72 -27.37 11.79 5.29
CA TYR A 72 -26.03 11.99 5.83
C TYR A 72 -26.05 12.28 7.33
N LYS A 73 -26.86 13.24 7.77
CA LYS A 73 -27.05 13.58 9.20
C LYS A 73 -27.53 12.38 10.01
N ALA A 74 -28.46 11.58 9.46
CA ALA A 74 -28.94 10.37 10.12
C ALA A 74 -27.83 9.32 10.30
N ASN A 75 -26.94 9.17 9.30
CA ASN A 75 -25.80 8.26 9.39
C ASN A 75 -24.80 8.71 10.48
N VAL A 76 -24.41 9.98 10.48
CA VAL A 76 -23.51 10.55 11.49
C VAL A 76 -24.07 10.34 12.90
N ASN A 77 -25.36 10.62 13.10
CA ASN A 77 -26.04 10.37 14.38
C ASN A 77 -26.05 8.91 14.78
N MET A 78 -26.35 8.00 13.86
CA MET A 78 -26.34 6.56 14.12
C MET A 78 -24.97 6.10 14.60
N ILE A 79 -23.89 6.47 13.91
CA ILE A 79 -22.52 6.07 14.28
C ILE A 79 -22.11 6.70 15.61
N ARG A 80 -22.33 8.01 15.81
CA ARG A 80 -21.99 8.68 17.07
C ARG A 80 -22.83 8.20 18.27
N SER A 81 -24.05 7.71 18.03
CA SER A 81 -24.86 7.08 19.09
C SER A 81 -24.25 5.75 19.53
N ALA A 82 -23.72 4.97 18.59
CA ALA A 82 -23.04 3.71 18.88
C ALA A 82 -21.64 3.91 19.49
N PHE A 83 -20.92 4.94 19.03
CA PHE A 83 -19.55 5.28 19.41
C PHE A 83 -19.45 6.77 19.78
N PRO A 84 -19.85 7.18 21.00
CA PRO A 84 -19.94 8.59 21.39
C PRO A 84 -18.60 9.35 21.36
N ASP A 85 -17.51 8.62 21.48
CA ASP A 85 -16.12 9.10 21.45
C ASP A 85 -15.41 8.76 20.12
N ILE A 86 -16.16 8.45 19.05
CA ILE A 86 -15.57 8.17 17.74
C ILE A 86 -14.74 9.37 17.25
N ARG A 87 -13.52 9.08 16.83
CA ARG A 87 -12.60 10.02 16.20
C ARG A 87 -12.01 9.40 14.95
N PHE A 88 -11.99 10.16 13.87
CA PHE A 88 -11.32 9.82 12.64
C PHE A 88 -10.01 10.60 12.50
N THR A 89 -8.95 9.87 12.17
CA THR A 89 -7.66 10.39 11.73
C THR A 89 -7.60 10.27 10.22
N LEU A 90 -7.25 11.35 9.53
CA LEU A 90 -7.00 11.31 8.08
C LEU A 90 -5.52 10.95 7.88
N ASP A 91 -5.25 9.67 7.63
CA ASP A 91 -3.90 9.13 7.53
C ASP A 91 -3.17 9.63 6.28
N GLN A 92 -3.91 9.72 5.16
CA GLN A 92 -3.44 10.27 3.91
C GLN A 92 -4.55 11.06 3.25
N VAL A 93 -4.21 12.20 2.65
CA VAL A 93 -5.13 13.04 1.87
C VAL A 93 -4.41 13.47 0.61
N PHE A 94 -5.00 13.17 -0.55
CA PHE A 94 -4.54 13.61 -1.86
C PHE A 94 -5.67 14.38 -2.52
N ALA A 95 -5.32 15.42 -3.28
CA ALA A 95 -6.29 16.11 -4.10
C ALA A 95 -5.71 16.38 -5.48
N GLU A 96 -6.59 16.33 -6.47
CA GLU A 96 -6.31 16.70 -7.84
C GLU A 96 -7.60 17.28 -8.43
N ASN A 97 -7.50 18.48 -9.00
CA ASN A 97 -8.64 19.23 -9.53
C ASN A 97 -9.76 19.39 -8.49
N ASP A 98 -10.93 18.83 -8.77
CA ASP A 98 -12.12 18.84 -7.93
C ASP A 98 -12.29 17.57 -7.08
N HIS A 99 -11.31 16.66 -7.09
CA HIS A 99 -11.36 15.39 -6.36
C HIS A 99 -10.41 15.38 -5.16
N VAL A 100 -10.86 14.72 -4.09
CA VAL A 100 -10.05 14.44 -2.90
C VAL A 100 -10.15 12.95 -2.57
N ALA A 101 -9.01 12.29 -2.44
CA ALA A 101 -8.88 10.91 -2.00
C ALA A 101 -8.33 10.88 -0.57
N ILE A 102 -8.96 10.07 0.28
CA ILE A 102 -8.62 9.97 1.70
C ILE A 102 -8.47 8.51 2.09
N ARG A 103 -7.39 8.21 2.81
CA ARG A 103 -7.30 7.04 3.68
C ARG A 103 -7.43 7.51 5.13
N LEU A 104 -8.29 6.86 5.91
CA LEU A 104 -8.60 7.27 7.27
C LEU A 104 -8.75 6.08 8.22
N THR A 105 -8.50 6.33 9.50
CA THR A 105 -8.69 5.37 10.59
C THR A 105 -9.66 5.94 11.63
N GLY A 106 -10.69 5.17 11.99
CA GLY A 106 -11.67 5.49 13.03
C GLY A 106 -11.38 4.74 14.34
N HIS A 107 -11.41 5.46 15.46
CA HIS A 107 -11.24 4.93 16.81
C HIS A 107 -12.39 5.35 17.72
N GLY A 108 -12.92 4.43 18.53
CA GLY A 108 -13.96 4.77 19.50
C GLY A 108 -14.29 3.61 20.44
N THR A 109 -15.23 3.84 21.34
CA THR A 109 -15.72 2.87 22.32
C THR A 109 -17.19 2.54 22.03
N HIS A 110 -17.51 1.25 21.91
CA HIS A 110 -18.87 0.79 21.64
C HIS A 110 -19.77 0.93 22.88
N LYS A 111 -20.50 2.05 22.98
CA LYS A 111 -21.34 2.42 24.13
C LYS A 111 -22.84 2.50 23.80
N GLY A 112 -23.22 2.48 22.52
CA GLY A 112 -24.60 2.36 22.08
C GLY A 112 -24.84 1.07 21.29
N ASN A 113 -26.06 0.85 20.82
CA ASN A 113 -26.38 -0.26 19.94
C ASN A 113 -25.87 0.02 18.51
N PHE A 114 -25.17 -0.92 17.91
CA PHE A 114 -24.71 -0.82 16.52
C PHE A 114 -25.19 -2.02 15.71
N MET A 115 -26.03 -1.78 14.70
CA MET A 115 -26.55 -2.81 13.79
C MET A 115 -27.12 -4.06 14.50
N GLY A 116 -27.77 -3.87 15.65
CA GLY A 116 -28.38 -4.94 16.45
C GLY A 116 -27.43 -5.58 17.46
N ILE A 117 -26.19 -5.14 17.55
CA ILE A 117 -25.25 -5.55 18.60
C ILE A 117 -25.39 -4.58 19.79
N PRO A 118 -25.77 -5.06 20.99
CA PRO A 118 -25.82 -4.25 22.20
C PRO A 118 -24.44 -3.68 22.58
N PRO A 119 -24.37 -2.58 23.36
CA PRO A 119 -23.11 -1.96 23.72
C PRO A 119 -22.19 -2.92 24.47
N THR A 120 -20.98 -3.10 23.94
CA THR A 120 -20.00 -4.08 24.47
C THR A 120 -18.96 -3.47 25.40
N GLY A 121 -18.82 -2.14 25.42
CA GLY A 121 -17.75 -1.44 26.14
C GLY A 121 -16.34 -1.58 25.52
N LYS A 122 -16.18 -2.36 24.46
CA LYS A 122 -14.91 -2.54 23.76
C LYS A 122 -14.47 -1.27 23.02
N GLN A 123 -13.17 -1.02 23.04
CA GLN A 123 -12.54 -0.10 22.10
C GLN A 123 -12.42 -0.78 20.73
N VAL A 124 -12.60 0.01 19.67
CA VAL A 124 -12.52 -0.44 18.29
C VAL A 124 -11.60 0.44 17.47
N SER A 125 -11.01 -0.14 16.44
CA SER A 125 -10.27 0.55 15.38
C SER A 125 -10.68 -0.01 14.04
N PHE A 126 -11.03 0.83 13.07
CA PHE A 126 -11.39 0.38 11.73
C PHE A 126 -10.94 1.37 10.65
N GLY A 127 -10.49 0.83 9.52
CA GLY A 127 -10.03 1.63 8.39
C GLY A 127 -11.17 2.07 7.48
N GLY A 128 -10.90 3.09 6.68
CA GLY A 128 -11.75 3.51 5.58
C GLY A 128 -10.97 4.22 4.47
N MET A 129 -11.57 4.22 3.29
CA MET A 129 -11.12 5.03 2.16
C MET A 129 -12.31 5.76 1.57
N THR A 130 -12.13 7.00 1.15
CA THR A 130 -13.17 7.75 0.47
C THR A 130 -12.60 8.65 -0.61
N PHE A 131 -13.27 8.66 -1.75
CA PHE A 131 -13.15 9.68 -2.79
C PHE A 131 -14.30 10.66 -2.62
N ILE A 132 -14.00 11.93 -2.82
CA ILE A 132 -14.93 13.04 -2.69
C ILE A 132 -14.79 13.91 -3.94
N ARG A 133 -15.90 14.25 -4.59
CA ARG A 133 -15.94 15.32 -5.58
C ARG A 133 -16.48 16.58 -4.95
N ILE A 134 -15.83 17.70 -5.25
CA ILE A 134 -16.19 19.03 -4.78
C ILE A 134 -16.74 19.85 -5.95
N GLN A 135 -17.83 20.56 -5.72
CA GLN A 135 -18.43 21.47 -6.68
C GLN A 135 -18.77 22.77 -5.98
N ASP A 136 -18.36 23.91 -6.57
CA ASP A 136 -18.63 25.24 -6.04
C ASP A 136 -18.22 25.40 -4.55
N GLY A 137 -17.09 24.80 -4.18
CA GLY A 137 -16.55 24.82 -2.81
C GLY A 137 -17.31 23.95 -1.80
N LYS A 138 -18.18 23.04 -2.27
CA LYS A 138 -18.96 22.11 -1.44
C LYS A 138 -18.77 20.66 -1.85
N VAL A 139 -18.91 19.75 -0.91
CA VAL A 139 -18.89 18.30 -1.15
C VAL A 139 -20.15 17.91 -1.91
N ALA A 140 -19.99 17.49 -3.18
CA ALA A 140 -21.10 17.13 -4.06
C ALA A 140 -21.31 15.61 -4.14
N GLU A 141 -20.24 14.82 -4.21
CA GLU A 141 -20.35 13.37 -4.31
C GLU A 141 -19.33 12.67 -3.43
N ARG A 142 -19.70 11.48 -2.97
CA ARG A 142 -18.84 10.61 -2.17
C ARG A 142 -18.92 9.16 -2.62
N TRP A 143 -17.75 8.55 -2.79
CA TRP A 143 -17.57 7.10 -2.92
C TRP A 143 -16.64 6.63 -1.82
N GLY A 144 -17.11 5.85 -0.86
CA GLY A 144 -16.30 5.41 0.26
C GLY A 144 -16.58 4.00 0.75
N ILE A 145 -15.53 3.32 1.18
CA ILE A 145 -15.60 2.03 1.85
C ILE A 145 -15.10 2.17 3.28
N SER A 146 -15.82 1.59 4.21
CA SER A 146 -15.40 1.46 5.61
C SER A 146 -15.33 -0.01 5.97
N ASP A 147 -14.41 -0.35 6.85
CA ASP A 147 -14.18 -1.71 7.30
C ASP A 147 -15.26 -2.24 8.29
N ILE A 148 -16.52 -2.17 7.86
CA ILE A 148 -17.68 -2.53 8.68
C ILE A 148 -17.65 -3.99 9.14
N PRO A 149 -17.28 -4.99 8.32
CA PRO A 149 -17.26 -6.37 8.81
C PRO A 149 -16.30 -6.58 10.00
N GLY A 150 -15.31 -5.71 10.17
CA GLY A 150 -14.15 -5.89 11.05
C GLY A 150 -14.34 -5.11 12.31
N LEU A 151 -15.01 -3.98 12.18
CA LEU A 151 -15.78 -3.41 13.26
C LEU A 151 -16.74 -4.46 13.85
N MET A 152 -17.62 -5.08 13.05
CA MET A 152 -18.59 -6.07 13.56
C MET A 152 -17.90 -7.27 14.24
N GLN A 153 -16.77 -7.74 13.72
CA GLN A 153 -15.97 -8.80 14.34
C GLN A 153 -15.42 -8.36 15.71
N GLN A 154 -14.86 -7.15 15.83
CA GLN A 154 -14.37 -6.62 17.11
C GLN A 154 -15.50 -6.56 18.16
N LEU A 155 -16.72 -6.24 17.72
CA LEU A 155 -17.91 -6.22 18.58
C LEU A 155 -18.43 -7.62 18.95
N GLY A 156 -17.85 -8.70 18.41
CA GLY A 156 -18.28 -10.07 18.67
C GLY A 156 -19.45 -10.54 17.79
N GLY A 157 -19.76 -9.82 16.71
CA GLY A 157 -20.67 -10.30 15.67
C GLY A 157 -20.01 -11.36 14.79
N ASN A 158 -20.81 -12.28 14.24
CA ASN A 158 -20.38 -13.33 13.29
C ASN A 158 -20.04 -12.76 11.89
N GLY A 159 -19.56 -11.52 11.81
CA GLY A 159 -19.12 -10.90 10.56
C GLY A 159 -17.95 -11.69 9.98
N ARG A 160 -17.98 -11.95 8.67
CA ARG A 160 -16.81 -12.42 7.93
C ARG A 160 -15.66 -11.45 8.23
N PRO A 161 -14.46 -11.93 8.63
CA PRO A 161 -13.36 -11.05 8.98
C PRO A 161 -13.05 -10.20 7.76
N PRO A 162 -12.90 -8.88 7.91
CA PRO A 162 -12.35 -8.11 6.84
C PRO A 162 -10.89 -7.80 7.05
N SER A 163 -10.36 -7.39 5.93
CA SER A 163 -9.09 -6.75 5.68
C SER A 163 -8.93 -5.44 6.44
N ALA A 164 -9.07 -5.45 7.77
CA ALA A 164 -8.01 -4.80 8.50
C ALA A 164 -6.75 -5.54 8.03
N ILE A 165 -5.84 -4.83 7.38
CA ILE A 165 -4.45 -5.22 7.39
C ILE A 165 -4.00 -5.05 8.86
N GLN A 166 -4.59 -5.82 9.77
CA GLN A 166 -3.88 -6.33 10.92
C GLN A 166 -2.98 -7.38 10.31
N VAL A 167 -1.81 -6.97 9.81
CA VAL A 167 -0.76 -7.96 9.69
C VAL A 167 -0.36 -8.25 11.13
N LYS A 168 -1.08 -9.19 11.75
CA LYS A 168 -0.51 -9.90 12.88
C LYS A 168 0.67 -10.64 12.30
N SER A 169 1.85 -10.43 12.86
CA SER A 169 2.94 -11.37 12.60
C SER A 169 2.41 -12.74 13.04
N PRO A 170 2.63 -13.83 12.28
CA PRO A 170 2.30 -15.16 12.76
C PRO A 170 3.08 -15.51 14.04
N TYR A 171 4.12 -14.74 14.39
CA TYR A 171 4.88 -14.91 15.61
C TYR A 171 4.37 -14.03 16.74
N ASP A 172 4.07 -14.68 17.87
CA ASP A 172 3.94 -14.10 19.21
C ASP A 172 5.24 -14.27 20.03
N HIS A 173 6.32 -14.69 19.37
CA HIS A 173 7.61 -15.05 19.95
C HIS A 173 8.78 -14.54 19.10
N VAL A 174 9.99 -14.57 19.67
CA VAL A 174 11.23 -14.25 18.93
C VAL A 174 11.55 -15.40 17.99
N SER A 175 11.73 -15.10 16.70
CA SER A 175 12.14 -16.07 15.67
C SER A 175 13.66 -16.03 15.47
N PHE A 176 14.27 -17.19 15.31
CA PHE A 176 15.70 -17.34 15.00
C PHE A 176 15.85 -18.05 13.66
N MET A 177 16.77 -17.56 12.83
CA MET A 177 17.17 -18.19 11.58
C MET A 177 18.69 -18.21 11.48
N GLY A 178 19.24 -19.37 11.22
CA GLY A 178 20.66 -19.56 10.97
C GLY A 178 21.11 -18.96 9.64
N PRO A 179 22.44 -18.99 9.38
CA PRO A 179 23.01 -18.39 8.17
C PRO A 179 22.43 -18.92 6.86
N LYS A 180 22.10 -20.21 6.79
CA LYS A 180 21.56 -20.86 5.57
C LYS A 180 20.04 -20.99 5.54
N ASP A 181 19.38 -20.83 6.69
CA ASP A 181 17.93 -20.96 6.78
C ASP A 181 17.24 -19.90 5.93
N SER A 182 16.15 -20.26 5.27
CA SER A 182 15.34 -19.32 4.48
C SER A 182 13.87 -19.73 4.54
N LYS A 183 12.99 -18.76 4.30
CA LYS A 183 11.57 -18.99 4.01
C LYS A 183 11.37 -19.49 2.58
N SER A 184 12.23 -19.00 1.70
CA SER A 184 12.27 -19.29 0.27
C SER A 184 13.67 -18.98 -0.24
N THR A 185 14.20 -19.83 -1.10
CA THR A 185 15.46 -19.58 -1.82
C THR A 185 15.17 -19.47 -3.30
N THR A 186 15.61 -18.37 -3.90
CA THR A 186 15.37 -18.08 -5.32
C THR A 186 16.66 -17.79 -6.06
N ARG A 187 16.71 -18.18 -7.33
CA ARG A 187 17.72 -17.74 -8.29
C ARG A 187 17.07 -16.82 -9.30
N VAL A 188 17.48 -15.56 -9.32
CA VAL A 188 17.00 -14.51 -10.23
C VAL A 188 18.21 -13.92 -10.93
N LEU A 189 18.29 -14.03 -12.26
CA LEU A 189 19.39 -13.48 -13.06
C LEU A 189 20.78 -13.87 -12.52
N GLY A 190 20.96 -15.15 -12.16
CA GLY A 190 22.21 -15.66 -11.57
C GLY A 190 22.42 -15.33 -10.09
N VAL A 191 21.69 -14.36 -9.52
CA VAL A 191 21.73 -14.01 -8.10
C VAL A 191 20.93 -15.00 -7.28
N THR A 192 21.55 -15.55 -6.24
CA THR A 192 20.86 -16.40 -5.25
C THR A 192 20.39 -15.54 -4.10
N ASN A 193 19.09 -15.59 -3.76
CA ASN A 193 18.48 -14.84 -2.67
C ASN A 193 17.91 -15.79 -1.63
N LEU A 194 18.38 -15.67 -0.38
CA LEU A 194 17.79 -16.32 0.78
C LEU A 194 16.81 -15.36 1.45
N CYS A 195 15.50 -15.59 1.31
CA CYS A 195 14.49 -14.80 2.01
C CYS A 195 14.50 -15.16 3.50
N LYS A 196 14.93 -14.24 4.37
CA LYS A 196 14.92 -14.42 5.84
C LYS A 196 13.62 -13.97 6.47
N ALA A 197 12.98 -12.94 5.91
CA ALA A 197 11.71 -12.44 6.41
C ALA A 197 10.82 -11.99 5.24
N THR A 198 9.57 -12.44 5.27
CA THR A 198 8.50 -12.08 4.32
C THR A 198 7.64 -10.96 4.88
N LYS A 199 6.72 -10.42 4.07
CA LYS A 199 5.72 -9.46 4.56
C LYS A 199 4.87 -10.03 5.71
N ASP A 200 4.60 -11.34 5.72
CA ASP A 200 3.74 -11.94 6.73
C ASP A 200 4.48 -11.98 8.08
N ASP A 201 5.78 -12.27 8.05
CA ASP A 201 6.66 -12.27 9.23
C ASP A 201 6.76 -10.87 9.86
N THR A 202 6.92 -9.83 9.03
CA THR A 202 7.29 -8.46 9.46
C THR A 202 6.10 -7.52 9.57
N ARG A 203 4.90 -8.01 9.34
CA ARG A 203 3.68 -7.21 9.35
C ARG A 203 3.55 -6.23 8.18
N GLY A 204 4.11 -6.60 7.03
CA GLY A 204 4.18 -5.78 5.83
C GLY A 204 5.21 -4.66 5.92
N ILE A 205 5.98 -4.59 7.01
CA ILE A 205 6.94 -3.49 7.23
C ILE A 205 8.13 -3.65 6.29
N TYR A 206 8.69 -4.86 6.16
CA TYR A 206 9.81 -5.11 5.26
C TYR A 206 9.89 -6.57 4.80
N SER A 207 10.60 -6.82 3.72
CA SER A 207 11.14 -8.14 3.39
C SER A 207 12.66 -8.09 3.53
N LEU A 208 13.27 -9.16 4.00
CA LEU A 208 14.72 -9.21 4.24
C LEU A 208 15.33 -10.43 3.55
N PHE A 209 16.39 -10.18 2.79
CA PHE A 209 17.12 -11.19 2.04
C PHE A 209 18.61 -11.12 2.38
N VAL A 210 19.27 -12.26 2.28
CA VAL A 210 20.72 -12.33 2.16
C VAL A 210 21.00 -12.89 0.78
N SER A 211 21.71 -12.13 -0.04
CA SER A 211 21.94 -12.46 -1.45
C SER A 211 23.40 -12.75 -1.71
N THR A 212 23.64 -13.71 -2.59
CA THR A 212 24.97 -14.08 -3.11
C THR A 212 24.99 -13.82 -4.61
N VAL A 213 25.97 -13.02 -5.06
CA VAL A 213 26.08 -12.53 -6.43
C VAL A 213 27.39 -13.01 -7.04
N PRO A 214 27.37 -13.90 -8.05
CA PRO A 214 28.59 -14.36 -8.71
C PRO A 214 29.40 -13.22 -9.36
N PRO A 215 30.71 -13.40 -9.62
CA PRO A 215 31.51 -12.48 -10.41
C PRO A 215 30.86 -12.15 -11.76
N GLY A 216 30.78 -10.87 -12.09
CA GLY A 216 30.22 -10.39 -13.35
C GLY A 216 28.69 -10.37 -13.43
N GLU A 217 27.99 -10.92 -12.43
CA GLU A 217 26.53 -10.92 -12.34
C GLU A 217 26.01 -9.72 -11.54
N GLY A 218 24.70 -9.47 -11.63
CA GLY A 218 24.08 -8.34 -10.98
C GLY A 218 22.60 -8.21 -11.30
N VAL A 219 22.01 -7.11 -10.85
CA VAL A 219 20.64 -6.75 -11.18
C VAL A 219 20.66 -5.56 -12.14
N PRO A 220 20.03 -5.68 -13.33
CA PRO A 220 19.91 -4.58 -14.28
C PRO A 220 19.26 -3.34 -13.68
N ILE A 221 19.40 -2.19 -14.33
CA ILE A 221 18.76 -0.96 -13.88
C ILE A 221 17.23 -1.14 -13.91
N HIS A 222 16.60 -0.85 -12.78
CA HIS A 222 15.16 -0.95 -12.61
C HIS A 222 14.65 0.07 -11.59
N THR A 223 13.33 0.18 -11.49
CA THR A 223 12.63 1.10 -10.60
C THR A 223 11.47 0.39 -9.92
N HIS A 224 11.40 0.50 -8.59
CA HIS A 224 10.23 0.16 -7.79
C HIS A 224 9.34 1.39 -7.64
N TRP A 225 8.03 1.27 -7.90
CA TRP A 225 7.12 2.42 -7.77
C TRP A 225 6.49 2.57 -6.39
N LYS A 226 6.64 1.54 -5.54
CA LYS A 226 6.00 1.46 -4.22
C LYS A 226 6.99 1.18 -3.09
N GLU A 227 8.09 0.48 -3.38
CA GLU A 227 9.06 0.06 -2.38
C GLU A 227 10.32 0.94 -2.39
N ASP A 228 10.81 1.29 -1.20
CA ASP A 228 12.20 1.65 -0.97
C ASP A 228 13.05 0.38 -0.84
N GLU A 229 14.32 0.48 -1.19
CA GLU A 229 15.28 -0.61 -1.12
C GLU A 229 16.56 -0.16 -0.40
N ALA A 230 17.14 -1.05 0.40
CA ALA A 230 18.39 -0.79 1.08
C ALA A 230 19.33 -2.00 0.99
N TYR A 231 20.59 -1.71 0.67
CA TYR A 231 21.67 -2.68 0.60
C TYR A 231 22.67 -2.42 1.72
N TYR A 232 23.09 -3.49 2.40
CA TYR A 232 24.28 -3.48 3.24
C TYR A 232 25.26 -4.52 2.70
N LEU A 233 26.39 -4.03 2.17
CA LEU A 233 27.35 -4.86 1.44
C LEU A 233 28.25 -5.60 2.42
N LEU A 234 28.23 -6.94 2.37
CA LEU A 234 28.98 -7.80 3.28
C LEU A 234 30.34 -8.20 2.70
N GLU A 235 30.34 -8.57 1.42
CA GLU A 235 31.50 -9.10 0.71
C GLU A 235 31.45 -8.68 -0.77
N GLY A 236 32.60 -8.64 -1.45
CA GLY A 236 32.69 -8.36 -2.89
C GLY A 236 33.06 -6.92 -3.24
N GLU A 237 33.16 -6.67 -4.54
CA GLU A 237 33.45 -5.36 -5.14
C GLU A 237 32.29 -5.02 -6.08
N TRP A 238 31.70 -3.84 -5.91
CA TRP A 238 30.41 -3.54 -6.50
C TRP A 238 30.47 -2.30 -7.37
N GLU A 239 29.78 -2.35 -8.50
CA GLU A 239 29.36 -1.17 -9.24
C GLU A 239 27.87 -0.95 -9.01
N LEU A 240 27.46 0.26 -8.64
CA LEU A 240 26.06 0.62 -8.44
C LEU A 240 25.73 1.90 -9.22
N TYR A 241 24.61 1.90 -9.94
CA TYR A 241 24.13 3.07 -10.67
C TYR A 241 23.37 4.03 -9.73
N ASP A 242 23.86 5.27 -9.63
CA ASP A 242 23.23 6.38 -8.93
C ASP A 242 22.47 7.26 -9.92
N ASP A 243 21.15 7.16 -9.90
CA ASP A 243 20.29 7.96 -10.76
C ASP A 243 20.25 9.46 -10.38
N THR A 244 20.67 9.82 -9.16
CA THR A 244 20.75 11.21 -8.71
C THR A 244 21.83 11.96 -9.47
N ASN A 245 23.01 11.35 -9.56
CA ASN A 245 24.19 11.93 -10.21
C ASN A 245 24.38 11.42 -11.64
N LYS A 246 23.56 10.46 -12.09
CA LYS A 246 23.63 9.80 -13.42
C LYS A 246 24.99 9.15 -13.67
N GLU A 247 25.54 8.51 -12.64
CA GLU A 247 26.86 7.87 -12.71
C GLU A 247 26.86 6.48 -12.04
N THR A 248 27.94 5.73 -12.25
CA THR A 248 28.17 4.45 -11.59
C THR A 248 29.27 4.61 -10.56
N MET A 249 29.00 4.20 -9.32
CA MET A 249 29.93 4.27 -8.20
C MET A 249 30.50 2.89 -7.90
N THR A 250 31.78 2.85 -7.50
CA THR A 250 32.41 1.64 -6.95
C THR A 250 32.23 1.60 -5.44
N LEU A 251 31.75 0.46 -4.91
CA LEU A 251 31.49 0.25 -3.49
C LEU A 251 32.16 -1.06 -3.02
N GLY A 252 32.47 -1.11 -1.73
CA GLY A 252 33.05 -2.28 -1.06
C GLY A 252 32.23 -2.71 0.16
N PRO A 253 32.76 -3.68 0.94
CA PRO A 253 32.14 -4.12 2.18
C PRO A 253 31.91 -2.98 3.17
N GLU A 254 30.91 -3.14 4.04
CA GLU A 254 30.45 -2.18 5.06
C GLU A 254 29.80 -0.90 4.51
N ASN A 255 29.77 -0.70 3.19
CA ASN A 255 28.97 0.36 2.61
C ASN A 255 27.47 0.05 2.72
N TYR A 256 26.71 1.09 3.05
CA TYR A 256 25.27 1.11 3.07
C TYR A 256 24.76 1.93 1.90
N VAL A 257 23.76 1.41 1.19
CA VAL A 257 23.10 2.10 0.10
C VAL A 257 21.61 2.12 0.38
N TYR A 258 20.99 3.30 0.26
CA TYR A 258 19.55 3.48 0.35
C TYR A 258 19.04 4.02 -0.98
N VAL A 259 18.01 3.38 -1.49
CA VAL A 259 17.34 3.72 -2.74
C VAL A 259 15.88 4.04 -2.41
N PRO A 260 15.49 5.33 -2.49
CA PRO A 260 14.10 5.70 -2.35
C PRO A 260 13.25 5.11 -3.47
N MET A 261 11.98 4.80 -3.18
CA MET A 261 11.01 4.42 -4.21
C MET A 261 11.01 5.42 -5.37
N ARG A 262 10.75 4.93 -6.57
CA ARG A 262 10.73 5.67 -7.84
C ARG A 262 12.11 6.17 -8.29
N THR A 263 13.18 5.67 -7.68
CA THR A 263 14.55 5.93 -8.10
C THR A 263 15.07 4.75 -8.91
N SER A 264 15.63 5.02 -10.09
CA SER A 264 16.28 4.00 -10.89
C SER A 264 17.60 3.58 -10.25
N HIS A 265 17.88 2.28 -10.25
CA HIS A 265 19.09 1.75 -9.64
C HIS A 265 19.36 0.34 -10.19
N GLY A 266 20.60 -0.09 -10.11
CA GLY A 266 21.05 -1.41 -10.48
C GLY A 266 22.47 -1.60 -9.97
N PHE A 267 22.88 -2.85 -9.78
CA PHE A 267 24.22 -3.15 -9.29
C PHE A 267 24.83 -4.35 -10.00
N LYS A 268 26.15 -4.44 -9.95
CA LYS A 268 26.94 -5.55 -10.48
C LYS A 268 28.09 -5.87 -9.54
N ASN A 269 28.36 -7.16 -9.32
CA ASN A 269 29.60 -7.58 -8.68
C ASN A 269 30.72 -7.60 -9.73
N VAL A 270 31.68 -6.70 -9.59
CA VAL A 270 32.82 -6.55 -10.53
C VAL A 270 34.09 -7.25 -10.05
N GLY A 271 34.08 -7.81 -8.84
CA GLY A 271 35.19 -8.57 -8.30
C GLY A 271 35.33 -9.97 -8.91
N ASP A 272 36.40 -10.67 -8.53
CA ASP A 272 36.72 -12.04 -9.00
C ASP A 272 36.12 -13.16 -8.12
N LYS A 273 35.47 -12.78 -7.00
CA LYS A 273 34.83 -13.68 -6.04
C LYS A 273 33.35 -13.37 -5.88
N PRO A 274 32.53 -14.34 -5.42
CA PRO A 274 31.14 -14.08 -5.09
C PRO A 274 31.01 -12.94 -4.06
N GLY A 275 30.15 -11.97 -4.37
CA GLY A 275 29.77 -10.90 -3.45
C GLY A 275 28.58 -11.34 -2.60
N ARG A 276 28.43 -10.72 -1.43
CA ARG A 276 27.29 -10.94 -0.53
C ARG A 276 26.74 -9.62 -0.02
N LEU A 277 25.42 -9.53 0.06
CA LEU A 277 24.73 -8.36 0.60
C LEU A 277 23.52 -8.76 1.44
N VAL A 278 23.14 -7.88 2.35
CA VAL A 278 21.80 -7.85 2.95
C VAL A 278 20.95 -6.91 2.12
N LEU A 279 19.76 -7.38 1.74
CA LEU A 279 18.77 -6.62 1.01
C LEU A 279 17.52 -6.46 1.87
N ILE A 280 17.09 -5.22 2.09
CA ILE A 280 15.86 -4.88 2.79
C ILE A 280 14.96 -4.10 1.83
N ILE A 281 13.70 -4.53 1.71
CA ILE A 281 12.71 -3.89 0.86
C ILE A 281 11.52 -3.47 1.71
N THR A 282 11.05 -2.23 1.61
CA THR A 282 9.93 -1.71 2.41
C THR A 282 8.95 -0.91 1.54
N PRO A 283 7.63 -1.15 1.61
CA PRO A 283 6.96 -2.18 2.41
C PRO A 283 7.26 -3.60 1.92
N GLY A 284 7.10 -4.58 2.81
CA GLY A 284 7.32 -5.99 2.47
C GLY A 284 6.33 -6.51 1.41
N GLY A 285 6.73 -7.57 0.71
CA GLY A 285 5.88 -8.31 -0.23
C GLY A 285 6.53 -8.62 -1.57
N LEU A 286 7.72 -8.07 -1.83
CA LEU A 286 8.44 -8.29 -3.07
C LEU A 286 9.00 -9.71 -3.17
N GLU A 287 9.08 -10.50 -2.10
CA GLU A 287 9.47 -11.91 -2.13
C GLU A 287 8.71 -12.71 -3.19
N GLY A 288 7.41 -12.44 -3.37
CA GLY A 288 6.61 -13.13 -4.40
C GLY A 288 6.97 -12.73 -5.84
N PHE A 289 7.61 -11.57 -6.04
CA PHE A 289 8.21 -11.21 -7.33
C PHE A 289 9.41 -12.11 -7.61
N PHE A 290 10.36 -12.24 -6.66
CA PHE A 290 11.53 -13.09 -6.80
C PHE A 290 11.15 -14.55 -7.06
N GLU A 291 10.16 -15.07 -6.33
CA GLU A 291 9.61 -16.43 -6.54
C GLU A 291 8.92 -16.58 -7.90
N GLY A 292 8.27 -15.52 -8.37
CA GLY A 292 7.57 -15.52 -9.65
C GLY A 292 8.50 -15.53 -10.85
N ILE A 293 9.57 -14.72 -10.83
CA ILE A 293 10.50 -14.57 -11.95
C ILE A 293 11.68 -15.54 -11.89
N GLY A 294 12.03 -16.00 -10.69
CA GLY A 294 13.19 -16.85 -10.45
C GLY A 294 12.88 -18.35 -10.47
N GLN A 295 13.95 -19.14 -10.35
CA GLN A 295 13.85 -20.55 -9.97
C GLN A 295 13.81 -20.64 -8.45
N VAL A 296 12.78 -21.29 -7.89
CA VAL A 296 12.69 -21.61 -6.46
C VAL A 296 13.35 -22.98 -6.22
N PHE A 297 14.14 -23.11 -5.16
CA PHE A 297 14.84 -24.35 -4.81
C PHE A 297 15.11 -24.46 -3.32
N ASP A 298 15.42 -25.67 -2.82
CA ASP A 298 15.50 -25.94 -1.38
C ASP A 298 16.92 -25.88 -0.81
N ASP A 299 17.93 -26.27 -1.61
CA ASP A 299 19.32 -26.39 -1.16
C ASP A 299 20.20 -25.27 -1.73
N PRO A 300 20.58 -24.25 -0.93
CA PRO A 300 21.44 -23.17 -1.37
C PRO A 300 22.87 -23.57 -1.68
N ASP A 301 23.36 -24.70 -1.14
CA ASP A 301 24.71 -25.21 -1.43
C ASP A 301 24.75 -25.97 -2.76
N ASN A 302 23.60 -26.49 -3.21
CA ASN A 302 23.46 -27.25 -4.45
C ASN A 302 22.35 -26.66 -5.34
N PRO A 303 22.52 -25.42 -5.83
CA PRO A 303 21.50 -24.78 -6.63
C PRO A 303 21.29 -25.52 -7.96
N PRO A 304 20.07 -25.54 -8.52
CA PRO A 304 19.82 -26.11 -9.82
C PRO A 304 20.66 -25.41 -10.91
N PRO A 305 20.93 -26.07 -12.05
CA PRO A 305 21.58 -25.41 -13.17
C PRO A 305 20.73 -24.21 -13.63
N ALA A 306 21.40 -23.17 -14.14
CA ALA A 306 20.71 -22.02 -14.71
C ALA A 306 19.70 -22.49 -15.79
N PRO A 307 18.52 -21.84 -15.89
CA PRO A 307 17.55 -22.21 -16.91
C PRO A 307 18.19 -22.16 -18.30
N SER A 308 17.96 -23.19 -19.11
CA SER A 308 18.43 -23.23 -20.49
C SER A 308 17.49 -22.43 -21.40
N GLY A 309 18.06 -21.71 -22.36
CA GLY A 309 17.32 -20.89 -23.32
C GLY A 309 17.24 -19.41 -22.97
N PRO A 310 16.67 -18.58 -23.86
CA PRO A 310 16.52 -17.15 -23.62
C PRO A 310 15.56 -16.88 -22.45
N PRO A 311 15.75 -15.77 -21.70
CA PRO A 311 14.82 -15.39 -20.64
C PRO A 311 13.39 -15.25 -21.16
N ASP A 312 12.41 -15.71 -20.38
CA ASP A 312 10.99 -15.53 -20.67
C ASP A 312 10.57 -14.09 -20.32
N PHE A 313 10.86 -13.17 -21.24
CA PHE A 313 10.59 -11.74 -21.06
C PHE A 313 9.09 -11.43 -20.93
N ALA A 314 8.22 -12.24 -21.55
CA ALA A 314 6.77 -12.05 -21.44
C ALA A 314 6.28 -12.37 -20.01
N ARG A 315 6.72 -13.49 -19.45
CA ARG A 315 6.46 -13.82 -18.03
C ARG A 315 7.08 -12.79 -17.10
N ALA A 316 8.33 -12.38 -17.35
CA ALA A 316 9.01 -11.38 -16.54
C ALA A 316 8.25 -10.04 -16.52
N ALA A 317 7.77 -9.57 -17.68
CA ALA A 317 6.99 -8.33 -17.79
C ALA A 317 5.63 -8.44 -17.08
N GLN A 318 4.91 -9.55 -17.24
CA GLN A 318 3.62 -9.78 -16.54
C GLN A 318 3.79 -9.77 -15.02
N ILE A 319 4.84 -10.41 -14.52
CA ILE A 319 5.13 -10.46 -13.10
C ILE A 319 5.60 -9.09 -12.61
N ALA A 320 6.51 -8.41 -13.32
CA ALA A 320 6.94 -7.06 -12.99
C ALA A 320 5.77 -6.06 -12.90
N ALA A 321 4.81 -6.13 -13.84
CA ALA A 321 3.61 -5.30 -13.81
C ALA A 321 2.75 -5.53 -12.56
N LYS A 322 2.60 -6.78 -12.10
CA LYS A 322 1.86 -7.12 -10.87
C LYS A 322 2.49 -6.49 -9.61
N TYR A 323 3.80 -6.29 -9.63
CA TYR A 323 4.56 -5.74 -8.51
C TYR A 323 5.01 -4.28 -8.71
N ASN A 324 4.51 -3.61 -9.76
CA ASN A 324 4.88 -2.23 -10.12
C ASN A 324 6.41 -2.04 -10.18
N ILE A 325 7.09 -2.91 -10.93
CA ILE A 325 8.51 -2.80 -11.24
C ILE A 325 8.66 -2.47 -12.72
N THR A 326 9.55 -1.53 -13.02
CA THR A 326 9.94 -1.19 -14.40
C THR A 326 11.42 -1.47 -14.58
N PHE A 327 11.76 -2.34 -15.53
CA PHE A 327 13.15 -2.51 -15.97
C PHE A 327 13.48 -1.43 -16.99
N ILE A 328 14.67 -0.84 -16.86
CA ILE A 328 15.21 0.10 -17.83
C ILE A 328 16.12 -0.70 -18.76
N THR A 329 15.65 -0.93 -19.97
CA THR A 329 16.53 -1.45 -21.03
C THR A 329 17.50 -0.33 -21.44
N PRO A 330 18.81 -0.62 -21.55
CA PRO A 330 19.72 0.27 -22.27
C PRO A 330 19.13 0.53 -23.66
N GLU A 331 19.03 1.80 -24.05
CA GLU A 331 18.20 2.31 -25.14
C GLU A 331 18.02 1.36 -26.34
N GLY A 332 16.74 1.15 -26.64
CA GLY A 332 16.17 0.78 -27.93
C GLY A 332 14.74 1.29 -27.96
#